data_AF-D7A6P5-F1
#
_entry.id   AF-D7A6P5-F1
#
_cell.length_a   1.000
_cell.length_b   1.000
_cell.length_c   1.000
_cell.angle_alpha   90.00
_cell.angle_beta   90.00
_cell.angle_gamma   90.00
#
_symmetry.space_group_name_H-M   'P 1'
#
loop_
_entity.id
_entity.type
_entity.pdbx_description
1 polymer ?
#
loop_
_entity_poly.entity_id
_entity_poly.type
_entity_poly.pdbx_seq_one_letter_code
_entity_poly.pdbx_strand_id
1 'polypeptide(L)'
;MARLAVTVILAALALVGSESAARAHVPTGCTHDGTDPRTYLDCLNARQKDSERKLARSVAGAQAAIDAREDLQPAQRRRWRALFEEAQSRFVQWRNFECQSIAPFEGDGAAHGVGGRLGGIGMLEQRMVCLITQNDLRVHDLEDRYAPAGGWPELPPEEAKETELAPAAPAAEVPPASAMPAGTPRIIEITP
;
A
#
# COMPACT_ATOMS: atom_id res chain seq x y z
N MET A 1 30.34 27.41 34.30
CA MET A 1 28.93 27.06 34.06
C MET A 1 28.62 26.59 32.62
N ALA A 2 29.54 26.68 31.65
CA ALA A 2 29.29 26.22 30.27
C ALA A 2 29.46 24.70 30.03
N ARG A 3 30.06 23.95 30.96
CA ARG A 3 30.31 22.50 30.80
C ARG A 3 29.13 21.59 31.18
N LEU A 4 28.13 22.12 31.88
CA LEU A 4 26.95 21.37 32.32
C LEU A 4 25.81 21.38 31.27
N ALA A 5 25.81 22.34 30.34
CA ALA A 5 24.78 22.43 29.30
C ALA A 5 25.00 21.43 28.15
N VAL A 6 26.25 21.00 27.92
CA VAL A 6 26.60 20.12 26.79
C VAL A 6 26.21 18.66 27.07
N THR A 7 26.22 18.22 28.33
CA THR A 7 25.87 16.84 28.71
C THR A 7 24.37 16.55 28.68
N VAL A 8 23.51 17.56 28.82
CA VAL A 8 22.04 17.36 28.77
C VAL A 8 21.55 17.18 27.33
N ILE A 9 22.22 17.78 26.35
CA ILE A 9 21.81 17.68 24.93
C ILE A 9 22.15 16.30 24.34
N LEU A 10 23.22 15.64 24.80
CA LEU A 10 23.60 14.30 24.34
C LEU A 10 22.69 13.17 24.84
N ALA A 11 21.97 13.36 25.96
CA ALA A 11 21.05 12.34 26.48
C ALA A 11 19.67 12.35 25.77
N ALA A 12 19.27 13.47 25.16
CA ALA A 12 17.99 13.58 24.47
C ALA A 12 17.96 12.93 23.06
N LEU A 13 19.14 12.70 22.47
CA LEU A 13 19.26 12.09 21.13
C LEU A 13 19.25 10.54 21.15
N ALA A 14 19.35 9.91 22.32
CA ALA A 14 19.38 8.46 22.45
C ALA A 14 17.98 7.81 22.54
N LEU A 15 16.91 8.61 22.51
CA LEU A 15 15.51 8.13 22.55
C LEU A 15 14.80 8.19 21.19
N VAL A 16 15.53 8.46 20.10
CA VAL A 16 15.00 8.18 18.75
C VAL A 16 15.02 6.66 18.59
N GLY A 17 13.95 6.03 19.06
CA GLY A 17 13.73 4.60 18.92
C GLY A 17 13.99 4.21 17.48
N SER A 18 14.88 3.24 17.28
CA SER A 18 14.88 2.46 16.06
C SER A 18 13.53 1.73 16.01
N GLU A 19 12.53 2.35 15.40
CA GLU A 19 11.45 1.59 14.78
C GLU A 19 12.15 0.71 13.75
N SER A 20 12.47 -0.52 14.15
CA SER A 20 12.86 -1.55 13.20
C SER A 20 11.83 -1.50 12.09
N ALA A 21 12.29 -1.28 10.85
CA ALA A 21 11.48 -1.43 9.65
C ALA A 21 10.61 -2.66 9.85
N ALA A 22 9.30 -2.44 9.99
CA ALA A 22 8.36 -3.46 10.40
C ALA A 22 8.44 -4.56 9.34
N ARG A 23 9.18 -5.64 9.64
CA ARG A 23 9.22 -6.80 8.77
C ARG A 23 7.79 -7.22 8.53
N ALA A 24 7.42 -7.34 7.26
CA ALA A 24 6.09 -7.79 6.87
C ALA A 24 5.85 -9.15 7.54
N HIS A 25 4.97 -9.17 8.54
CA HIS A 25 4.67 -10.38 9.29
C HIS A 25 3.64 -11.18 8.50
N VAL A 26 3.76 -12.51 8.48
CA VAL A 26 2.75 -13.35 7.83
C VAL A 26 1.39 -13.04 8.47
N PRO A 27 0.34 -12.74 7.67
CA PRO A 27 -0.96 -12.39 8.19
C PRO A 27 -1.47 -13.50 9.13
N THR A 28 -2.00 -13.10 10.28
CA THR A 28 -2.56 -14.04 11.24
C THR A 28 -3.64 -14.91 10.59
N GLY A 29 -3.53 -16.23 10.78
CA GLY A 29 -4.50 -17.21 10.28
C GLY A 29 -4.11 -17.95 9.00
N CYS A 30 -3.03 -17.58 8.29
CA CYS A 30 -2.44 -18.42 7.25
C CYS A 30 -1.13 -19.02 7.77
N THR A 31 -1.03 -20.36 7.85
CA THR A 31 0.17 -21.06 8.32
C THR A 31 0.93 -21.69 7.16
N HIS A 32 2.21 -21.33 7.05
CA HIS A 32 3.12 -21.91 6.07
C HIS A 32 3.56 -23.34 6.46
N ASP A 33 3.73 -23.60 7.77
CA ASP A 33 4.28 -24.87 8.26
C ASP A 33 3.27 -26.02 8.22
N GLY A 34 3.64 -27.10 7.53
CA GLY A 34 2.86 -28.34 7.48
C GLY A 34 1.62 -28.32 6.58
N THR A 35 1.37 -27.21 5.88
CA THR A 35 0.24 -27.02 4.97
C THR A 35 0.68 -27.24 3.52
N ASP A 36 -0.21 -27.80 2.68
CA ASP A 36 0.01 -27.85 1.24
C ASP A 36 0.19 -26.43 0.67
N PRO A 37 1.23 -26.16 -0.16
CA PRO A 37 1.50 -24.81 -0.67
C PRO A 37 0.32 -24.15 -1.38
N ARG A 38 -0.57 -24.91 -2.04
CA ARG A 38 -1.75 -24.34 -2.70
C ARG A 38 -2.75 -23.84 -1.65
N THR A 39 -3.00 -24.64 -0.62
CA THR A 39 -3.89 -24.27 0.49
C THR A 39 -3.42 -22.99 1.18
N TYR A 40 -2.12 -22.83 1.37
CA TYR A 40 -1.55 -21.61 1.94
C TYR A 40 -1.74 -20.38 1.01
N LEU A 41 -1.49 -20.52 -0.29
CA LEU A 41 -1.74 -19.44 -1.26
C LEU A 41 -3.22 -19.08 -1.38
N ASP A 42 -4.12 -20.07 -1.32
CA ASP A 42 -5.57 -19.84 -1.31
C ASP A 42 -6.00 -19.03 -0.07
N CYS A 43 -5.41 -19.34 1.10
CA CYS A 43 -5.60 -18.55 2.32
C CYS A 43 -5.14 -17.11 2.13
N LEU A 44 -3.92 -16.89 1.62
CA LEU A 44 -3.40 -15.54 1.37
C LEU A 44 -4.26 -14.76 0.37
N ASN A 45 -4.71 -15.39 -0.71
CA ASN A 45 -5.59 -14.77 -1.69
C ASN A 45 -6.95 -14.36 -1.06
N ALA A 46 -7.55 -15.24 -0.26
CA ALA A 46 -8.79 -14.93 0.47
C ALA A 46 -8.59 -13.75 1.44
N ARG A 47 -7.46 -13.72 2.15
CA ARG A 47 -7.09 -12.63 3.08
C ARG A 47 -6.81 -11.33 2.36
N GLN A 48 -6.16 -11.35 1.20
CA GLN A 48 -5.93 -10.15 0.39
C GLN A 48 -7.25 -9.55 -0.08
N LYS A 49 -8.17 -10.37 -0.61
CA LYS A 49 -9.51 -9.90 -1.00
C LYS A 49 -10.27 -9.30 0.18
N ASP A 50 -10.14 -9.91 1.37
CA ASP A 50 -10.76 -9.38 2.58
C ASP A 50 -10.16 -8.04 3.03
N SER A 51 -8.84 -7.89 3.01
CA SER A 51 -8.19 -6.63 3.36
C SER A 51 -8.52 -5.51 2.36
N GLU A 52 -8.65 -5.83 1.07
CA GLU A 52 -9.10 -4.89 0.04
C GLU A 52 -10.54 -4.41 0.30
N ARG A 53 -11.47 -5.31 0.62
CA ARG A 53 -12.84 -4.94 1.00
C ARG A 53 -12.89 -4.08 2.26
N LYS A 54 -12.11 -4.44 3.30
CA LYS A 54 -12.01 -3.66 4.55
C LYS A 54 -11.48 -2.26 4.30
N LEU A 55 -10.46 -2.14 3.45
CA LEU A 55 -9.91 -0.85 3.05
C LEU A 55 -10.95 -0.02 2.30
N ALA A 56 -11.65 -0.61 1.32
CA ALA A 56 -12.72 0.07 0.59
C ALA A 56 -13.83 0.58 1.52
N ARG A 57 -14.28 -0.25 2.48
CA ARG A 57 -15.25 0.13 3.51
C ARG A 57 -14.75 1.29 4.37
N SER A 58 -13.51 1.24 4.83
CA SER A 58 -12.93 2.28 5.68
C SER A 58 -12.74 3.61 4.93
N VAL A 59 -12.40 3.56 3.64
CA VAL A 59 -12.29 4.75 2.78
C VAL A 59 -13.66 5.40 2.58
N ALA A 60 -14.68 4.61 2.24
CA ALA A 60 -16.05 5.11 2.09
C ALA A 60 -16.59 5.67 3.43
N GLY A 61 -16.31 4.98 4.53
CA GLY A 61 -16.65 5.43 5.88
C GLY A 61 -16.01 6.77 6.23
N ALA A 62 -14.70 6.92 5.98
CA ALA A 62 -13.99 8.18 6.22
C ALA A 62 -14.56 9.34 5.39
N GLN A 63 -14.91 9.10 4.11
CA GLN A 63 -15.58 10.12 3.29
C GLN A 63 -16.93 10.53 3.87
N ALA A 64 -17.76 9.56 4.28
CA ALA A 64 -19.05 9.83 4.91
C ALA A 64 -18.91 10.60 6.24
N ALA A 65 -17.89 10.26 7.04
CA ALA A 65 -17.59 10.96 8.29
C ALA A 65 -17.19 12.43 8.03
N ILE A 66 -16.39 12.69 6.98
CA ILE A 66 -16.05 14.06 6.56
C ILE A 66 -17.30 14.82 6.10
N ASP A 67 -18.17 14.20 5.32
CA ASP A 67 -19.40 14.83 4.81
C ASP A 67 -20.39 15.17 5.93
N ALA A 68 -20.46 14.35 6.98
CA ALA A 68 -21.35 14.51 8.12
C ALA A 68 -20.91 15.62 9.12
N ARG A 69 -19.77 16.29 8.89
CA ARG A 69 -19.25 17.37 9.76
C ARG A 69 -20.08 18.65 9.64
N GLU A 70 -21.14 18.75 10.44
CA GLU A 70 -22.03 19.92 10.49
C GLU A 70 -21.35 21.19 11.04
N ASP A 71 -20.28 21.03 11.80
CA ASP A 71 -19.47 22.12 12.36
C ASP A 71 -18.63 22.86 11.32
N LEU A 72 -18.45 22.29 10.12
CA LEU A 72 -17.68 22.87 9.03
C LEU A 72 -18.58 23.57 8.00
N GLN A 73 -18.04 24.58 7.33
CA GLN A 73 -18.71 25.16 6.16
C GLN A 73 -18.69 24.16 4.99
N PRO A 74 -19.71 24.15 4.10
CA PRO A 74 -19.75 23.23 2.97
C PRO A 74 -18.50 23.26 2.08
N ALA A 75 -17.89 24.44 1.87
CA ALA A 75 -16.66 24.58 1.11
C ALA A 75 -15.45 23.92 1.79
N GLN A 76 -15.39 23.95 3.13
CA GLN A 76 -14.32 23.30 3.90
C GLN A 76 -14.45 21.78 3.83
N ARG A 77 -15.67 21.23 3.97
CA ARG A 77 -15.92 19.79 3.79
C ARG A 77 -15.49 19.28 2.41
N ARG A 78 -15.90 19.98 1.35
CA ARG A 78 -15.49 19.63 -0.03
C ARG A 78 -13.98 19.65 -0.22
N ARG A 79 -13.30 20.67 0.32
CA ARG A 79 -11.83 20.76 0.25
C ARG A 79 -11.17 19.61 1.01
N TRP A 80 -11.64 19.30 2.21
CA TRP A 80 -11.12 18.18 2.99
C TRP A 80 -11.30 16.86 2.24
N ARG A 81 -12.50 16.61 1.72
CA ARG A 81 -12.79 15.40 0.91
C ARG A 81 -11.84 15.26 -0.28
N ALA A 82 -11.61 16.33 -1.03
CA ALA A 82 -10.68 16.30 -2.16
C ALA A 82 -9.23 15.97 -1.74
N LEU A 83 -8.76 16.56 -0.63
CA LEU A 83 -7.43 16.26 -0.08
C LEU A 83 -7.33 14.82 0.43
N PHE A 84 -8.41 14.30 1.02
CA PHE A 84 -8.48 12.91 1.46
C PHE A 84 -8.40 11.94 0.27
N GLU A 85 -9.17 12.20 -0.78
CA GLU A 85 -9.16 11.40 -2.02
C GLU A 85 -7.77 11.41 -2.68
N GLU A 86 -7.11 12.56 -2.72
CA GLU A 86 -5.74 12.68 -3.22
C GLU A 86 -4.75 11.88 -2.36
N ALA A 87 -4.83 12.00 -1.02
CA ALA A 87 -3.98 11.24 -0.12
C ALA A 87 -4.20 9.72 -0.27
N GLN A 88 -5.44 9.28 -0.42
CA GLN A 88 -5.76 7.86 -0.62
C GLN A 88 -5.25 7.35 -1.98
N SER A 89 -5.34 8.16 -3.04
CA SER A 89 -4.74 7.81 -4.34
C SER A 89 -3.22 7.64 -4.24
N ARG A 90 -2.53 8.56 -3.55
CA ARG A 90 -1.08 8.47 -3.32
C ARG A 90 -0.71 7.24 -2.49
N PHE A 91 -1.50 6.90 -1.48
CA PHE A 91 -1.31 5.68 -0.70
C PHE A 91 -1.40 4.42 -1.58
N VAL A 92 -2.41 4.31 -2.45
CA VAL A 92 -2.56 3.15 -3.35
C VAL A 92 -1.37 3.03 -4.30
N GLN A 93 -0.90 4.14 -4.86
CA GLN A 93 0.27 4.16 -5.74
C GLN A 93 1.54 3.72 -5.00
N TRP A 94 1.81 4.30 -3.83
CA TRP A 94 2.94 3.94 -2.99
C TRP A 94 2.89 2.46 -2.58
N ARG A 95 1.76 2.00 -2.03
CA ARG A 95 1.55 0.60 -1.64
C ARG A 95 1.84 -0.37 -2.79
N ASN A 96 1.31 -0.06 -3.98
CA ASN A 96 1.52 -0.90 -5.15
C ASN A 96 3.00 -0.93 -5.56
N PHE A 97 3.68 0.21 -5.52
CA PHE A 97 5.12 0.29 -5.80
C PHE A 97 5.94 -0.52 -4.80
N GLU A 98 5.72 -0.33 -3.50
CA GLU A 98 6.36 -1.08 -2.41
C GLU A 98 6.17 -2.59 -2.58
N CYS A 99 4.92 -3.04 -2.69
CA CYS A 99 4.62 -4.47 -2.70
C CYS A 99 5.01 -5.18 -4.01
N GLN A 100 5.14 -4.46 -5.13
CA GLN A 100 5.57 -5.05 -6.41
C GLN A 100 7.08 -4.98 -6.62
N SER A 101 7.72 -3.91 -6.14
CA SER A 101 9.09 -3.56 -6.53
C SER A 101 10.09 -3.66 -5.38
N ILE A 102 9.65 -3.59 -4.13
CA ILE A 102 10.54 -3.55 -2.96
C ILE A 102 10.38 -4.80 -2.10
N ALA A 103 9.15 -5.12 -1.68
CA ALA A 103 8.85 -6.26 -0.80
C ALA A 103 9.49 -7.59 -1.22
N PRO A 104 9.60 -7.93 -2.52
CA PRO A 104 10.24 -9.18 -2.91
C PRO A 104 11.75 -9.26 -2.58
N PHE A 105 12.41 -8.12 -2.33
CA PHE A 105 13.82 -8.05 -1.92
C PHE A 105 14.00 -7.98 -0.40
N GLU A 106 12.98 -7.57 0.34
CA GLU A 106 13.03 -7.40 1.80
C GLU A 106 12.64 -8.65 2.57
N GLY A 107 11.87 -9.55 1.96
CA GLY A 107 11.46 -10.80 2.57
C GLY A 107 12.56 -11.87 2.53
N ASP A 108 12.48 -12.83 3.46
CA ASP A 108 13.33 -14.05 3.46
C ASP A 108 13.03 -14.98 2.24
N GLY A 109 12.10 -14.59 1.36
CA GLY A 109 11.61 -15.36 0.22
C GLY A 109 12.65 -15.67 -0.87
N ALA A 110 13.77 -14.92 -0.94
CA ALA A 110 14.90 -15.29 -1.79
C ALA A 110 15.57 -16.61 -1.33
N ALA A 111 15.44 -16.95 -0.04
CA ALA A 111 15.95 -18.20 0.54
C ALA A 111 14.90 -19.31 0.63
N HIS A 112 13.60 -18.99 0.62
CA HIS A 112 12.52 -19.95 0.97
C HIS A 112 11.39 -20.12 -0.05
N GLY A 113 11.43 -19.46 -1.21
CA GLY A 113 10.44 -19.71 -2.27
C GLY A 113 10.60 -21.09 -2.92
N VAL A 114 9.49 -21.83 -3.10
CA VAL A 114 9.43 -22.98 -4.02
C VAL A 114 9.78 -22.47 -5.44
N GLY A 115 10.97 -22.82 -5.94
CA GLY A 115 11.53 -22.34 -7.22
C GLY A 115 12.67 -21.33 -7.08
N GLY A 116 13.73 -21.70 -6.34
CA GLY A 116 14.83 -20.80 -5.94
C GLY A 116 15.48 -19.93 -7.02
N ARG A 117 16.16 -18.88 -6.53
CA ARG A 117 17.08 -17.93 -7.21
C ARG A 117 16.54 -17.10 -8.38
N LEU A 118 15.39 -17.44 -8.99
CA LEU A 118 14.86 -16.80 -10.20
C LEU A 118 13.33 -16.52 -10.17
N GLY A 119 12.72 -16.32 -8.99
CA GLY A 119 11.33 -15.85 -8.89
C GLY A 119 10.28 -16.95 -8.70
N GLY A 120 10.45 -17.74 -7.63
CA GLY A 120 9.48 -18.75 -7.20
C GLY A 120 8.24 -18.19 -6.48
N ILE A 121 7.42 -19.11 -5.94
CA ILE A 121 6.18 -18.83 -5.17
C ILE A 121 6.39 -17.77 -4.09
N GLY A 122 7.60 -17.68 -3.53
CA GLY A 122 7.98 -16.70 -2.52
C GLY A 122 7.78 -15.24 -2.97
N MET A 123 7.96 -14.89 -4.25
CA MET A 123 7.76 -13.50 -4.71
C MET A 123 6.28 -13.10 -4.67
N LEU A 124 5.40 -14.02 -5.10
CA LEU A 124 3.96 -13.82 -5.08
C LEU A 124 3.46 -13.75 -3.63
N GLU A 125 3.93 -14.65 -2.78
CA GLU A 125 3.65 -14.65 -1.35
C GLU A 125 4.05 -13.32 -0.69
N GLN A 126 5.29 -12.87 -0.86
CA GLN A 126 5.78 -11.62 -0.26
C GLN A 126 4.94 -10.41 -0.71
N ARG A 127 4.56 -10.39 -1.99
CA ARG A 127 3.64 -9.37 -2.51
C ARG A 127 2.27 -9.42 -1.80
N MET A 128 1.67 -10.59 -1.67
CA MET A 128 0.35 -10.73 -1.01
C MET A 128 0.42 -10.33 0.47
N VAL A 129 1.45 -10.79 1.19
CA VAL A 129 1.69 -10.43 2.59
C VAL A 129 1.88 -8.91 2.76
N CYS A 130 2.66 -8.28 1.88
CA CYS A 130 2.81 -6.83 1.86
C CYS A 130 1.47 -6.11 1.63
N LEU A 131 0.69 -6.53 0.62
CA LEU A 131 -0.60 -5.91 0.31
C LEU A 131 -1.57 -6.02 1.49
N ILE A 132 -1.66 -7.19 2.12
CA ILE A 132 -2.50 -7.42 3.31
C ILE A 132 -2.08 -6.48 4.43
N THR A 133 -0.78 -6.47 4.77
CA THR A 133 -0.23 -5.67 5.86
C THR A 133 -0.50 -4.18 5.65
N GLN A 134 -0.19 -3.65 4.47
CA GLN A 134 -0.37 -2.23 4.18
C GLN A 134 -1.85 -1.83 4.14
N ASN A 135 -2.74 -2.70 3.67
CA ASN A 135 -4.18 -2.46 3.73
C ASN A 135 -4.67 -2.42 5.18
N ASP A 136 -4.26 -3.38 6.01
CA ASP A 136 -4.67 -3.45 7.42
C ASP A 136 -4.16 -2.22 8.20
N LEU A 137 -2.90 -1.81 8.01
CA LEU A 137 -2.34 -0.60 8.61
C LEU A 137 -3.13 0.65 8.21
N ARG A 138 -3.50 0.76 6.92
CA ARG A 138 -4.29 1.88 6.44
C ARG A 138 -5.72 1.87 6.99
N VAL A 139 -6.34 0.69 7.12
CA VAL A 139 -7.64 0.53 7.77
C VAL A 139 -7.58 1.04 9.20
N HIS A 140 -6.57 0.64 9.98
CA HIS A 140 -6.37 1.12 11.34
C HIS A 140 -6.21 2.65 11.42
N ASP A 141 -5.36 3.27 10.58
CA ASP A 141 -5.25 4.74 10.53
C ASP A 141 -6.59 5.44 10.24
N LEU A 142 -7.39 4.89 9.33
CA LEU A 142 -8.69 5.45 8.99
C LEU A 142 -9.70 5.28 10.14
N GLU A 143 -9.70 4.12 10.79
CA GLU A 143 -10.56 3.84 11.93
C GLU A 143 -10.23 4.76 13.12
N ASP A 144 -8.96 4.88 13.48
CA ASP A 144 -8.50 5.72 14.60
C ASP A 144 -8.88 7.20 14.42
N ARG A 145 -8.91 7.67 13.16
CA ARG A 145 -9.14 9.08 12.85
C ARG A 145 -10.60 9.44 12.60
N TYR A 146 -11.38 8.51 12.07
CA TYR A 146 -12.69 8.83 11.49
C TYR A 146 -13.83 7.92 11.95
N ALA A 147 -13.56 6.74 12.54
CA ALA A 147 -14.63 5.80 12.85
C ALA A 147 -15.59 6.37 13.90
N PRO A 148 -16.92 6.23 13.69
CA PRO A 148 -17.89 6.55 14.73
C PRO A 148 -17.81 5.51 15.86
N ALA A 149 -18.38 5.85 17.02
CA ALA A 149 -18.55 4.89 18.10
C ALA A 149 -19.38 3.69 17.62
N GLY A 150 -18.75 2.52 17.49
CA GLY A 150 -19.35 1.30 16.92
C GLY A 150 -18.78 0.85 15.57
N GLY A 151 -17.85 1.61 14.97
CA GLY A 151 -17.16 1.23 13.73
C GLY A 151 -17.92 1.58 12.45
N TRP A 152 -17.38 1.16 11.32
CA TRP A 152 -17.97 1.44 10.01
C TRP A 152 -19.22 0.59 9.75
N PRO A 153 -20.30 1.17 9.17
CA PRO A 153 -21.39 0.37 8.64
C PRO A 153 -20.86 -0.56 7.54
N GLU A 154 -21.40 -1.77 7.46
CA GLU A 154 -21.01 -2.74 6.44
C GLU A 154 -21.34 -2.19 5.04
N LEU A 155 -20.41 -2.30 4.10
CA LEU A 155 -20.71 -1.93 2.72
C LEU A 155 -21.71 -2.94 2.15
N PRO A 156 -22.68 -2.49 1.32
CA PRO A 156 -23.44 -3.41 0.49
C PRO A 156 -22.45 -4.27 -0.33
N PRO A 157 -22.76 -5.55 -0.59
CA PRO A 157 -21.97 -6.33 -1.54
C PRO A 157 -21.88 -5.53 -2.84
N GLU A 158 -20.66 -5.33 -3.36
CA GLU A 158 -20.51 -4.80 -4.70
C GLU A 158 -21.24 -5.76 -5.63
N GLU A 159 -22.40 -5.36 -6.15
CA GLU A 159 -23.00 -6.04 -7.29
C GLU A 159 -21.92 -6.01 -8.36
N ALA A 160 -21.41 -7.19 -8.71
CA ALA A 160 -20.45 -7.34 -9.79
C ALA A 160 -21.12 -6.76 -11.04
N LYS A 161 -20.88 -5.47 -11.30
CA LYS A 161 -21.01 -4.92 -12.64
C LYS A 161 -19.90 -5.59 -13.41
N GLU A 162 -20.23 -6.76 -13.93
CA GLU A 162 -19.59 -7.37 -15.08
C GLU A 162 -19.41 -6.21 -16.06
N THR A 163 -18.19 -5.69 -16.10
CA THR A 163 -17.84 -4.66 -17.05
C THR A 163 -17.85 -5.42 -18.35
N GLU A 164 -19.01 -5.42 -19.02
CA GLU A 164 -19.16 -5.94 -20.36
C GLU A 164 -17.99 -5.35 -21.15
N LEU A 165 -17.04 -6.22 -21.46
CA LEU A 165 -15.82 -5.85 -22.15
C LEU A 165 -16.31 -5.40 -23.51
N ALA A 166 -16.51 -4.08 -23.67
CA ALA A 166 -16.91 -3.52 -24.94
C ALA A 166 -15.92 -4.06 -25.98
N PRO A 167 -16.41 -4.64 -27.11
CA PRO A 167 -15.53 -5.20 -28.11
C PRO A 167 -14.51 -4.14 -28.48
N ALA A 168 -13.23 -4.53 -28.42
CA ALA A 168 -12.12 -3.66 -28.73
C ALA A 168 -12.42 -2.94 -30.05
N ALA A 169 -12.53 -1.61 -30.00
CA ALA A 169 -12.62 -0.81 -31.20
C ALA A 169 -11.42 -1.19 -32.10
N PRO A 170 -11.61 -1.35 -33.42
CA PRO A 170 -10.51 -1.66 -34.32
C PRO A 170 -9.41 -0.63 -34.12
N ALA A 171 -8.19 -1.13 -33.92
CA ALA A 171 -7.01 -0.30 -33.69
C ALA A 171 -6.94 0.77 -34.77
N ALA A 172 -7.06 2.04 -34.38
CA ALA A 172 -6.65 3.13 -35.24
C ALA A 172 -5.17 2.93 -35.56
N GLU A 173 -4.82 2.96 -36.85
CA GLU A 173 -3.43 2.90 -37.31
C GLU A 173 -2.62 3.95 -36.55
N VAL A 174 -1.64 3.47 -35.78
CA VAL A 174 -0.64 4.32 -35.16
C VAL A 174 0.18 4.93 -36.30
N PRO A 175 0.20 6.26 -36.48
CA PRO A 175 1.06 6.88 -37.47
C PRO A 175 2.52 6.56 -37.12
N PRO A 176 3.39 6.31 -38.12
CA PRO A 176 4.77 5.95 -37.87
C PRO A 176 5.46 7.02 -37.03
N ALA A 177 6.12 6.56 -35.97
CA ALA A 177 6.92 7.38 -35.09
C ALA A 177 7.91 8.20 -35.93
N SER A 178 7.75 9.52 -35.88
CA SER A 178 8.78 10.41 -36.39
C SER A 178 10.08 10.12 -35.65
N ALA A 179 11.13 9.83 -36.40
CA ALA A 179 12.46 9.51 -35.90
C ALA A 179 12.92 10.59 -34.92
N MET A 180 13.09 10.20 -33.66
CA MET A 180 13.83 11.01 -32.69
C MET A 180 15.29 11.08 -33.16
N PRO A 181 15.92 12.27 -33.22
CA PRO A 181 17.34 12.36 -33.50
C PRO A 181 18.11 11.66 -32.37
N ALA A 182 19.04 10.79 -32.75
CA ALA A 182 19.97 10.12 -31.85
C ALA A 182 20.86 11.14 -31.15
N GLY A 183 20.42 11.64 -30.00
CA GLY A 183 21.25 12.38 -29.07
C GLY A 183 22.08 11.41 -28.24
N THR A 184 23.39 11.39 -28.46
CA THR A 184 24.34 10.63 -27.64
C THR A 184 24.20 11.03 -26.17
N PRO A 185 24.04 10.09 -25.22
CA PRO A 185 24.00 10.43 -23.80
C PRO A 185 25.34 11.02 -23.38
N ARG A 186 25.32 12.26 -22.84
CA ARG A 186 26.49 12.84 -22.18
C ARG A 186 26.55 12.31 -20.75
N ILE A 187 27.59 11.53 -20.47
CA ILE A 187 27.99 11.18 -19.10
C ILE A 187 28.39 12.49 -18.42
N ILE A 188 27.72 12.82 -17.31
CA ILE A 188 28.18 13.90 -16.42
C ILE A 188 29.28 13.27 -15.56
N GLU A 189 30.54 13.59 -15.89
CA GLU A 189 31.66 13.29 -15.00
C GLU A 189 31.54 14.16 -13.75
N ILE A 190 31.28 13.53 -12.62
CA ILE A 190 31.38 14.16 -11.31
C ILE A 190 32.83 13.99 -10.86
N THR A 191 33.63 15.04 -11.03
CA THR A 191 35.01 15.11 -10.52
C THR A 191 34.98 15.31 -8.99
N PRO A 192 35.85 14.62 -8.22
CA PRO A 192 35.88 14.70 -6.75
C PRO A 192 36.31 16.06 -6.19
#